data_AF-K3XLL4-F1
#
_entry.id   AF-K3XLL4-F1
#
_cell.length_a   1.000
_cell.length_b   1.000
_cell.length_c   1.000
_cell.angle_alpha   90.00
_cell.angle_beta   90.00
_cell.angle_gamma   90.00
#
_symmetry.space_group_name_H-M   'P 1'
#
loop_
_entity.id
_entity.type
_entity.pdbx_description
1 polymer ?
#
loop_
_entity_poly.entity_id
_entity_poly.type
_entity_poly.pdbx_seq_one_letter_code
_entity_poly.pdbx_strand_id
1 'polypeptide(L)'
;MMLSGGRHRGLVLPCLAVVAALAAAPRGADAYKNYTVGDDKGWYDGLTLPGVDYQAWADGIKNFSLGDFLIFNTDKNHSVVQTRNATLFKSCDYNDSGPDDTVEWSAAAPEFSKDAVTVAVPLLREGRTYFFSGNYDGEQCENGQGFAIDVAHGQGLPPDLRPPAADAPAPSAKPADGAAVLDFSHPKNVTTPSASDGDLSGDDTTSGSSRTLARICLAVMPLVTALFAV
;
A
#
# COMPACT_ATOMS: atom_id res chain seq x y z
N MET A 1 2.46 96.19 0.06
CA MET A 1 2.45 94.79 0.52
C MET A 1 2.72 93.93 -0.71
N MET A 2 3.94 93.40 -0.90
CA MET A 2 4.33 92.01 -0.57
C MET A 2 3.39 90.98 -1.25
N LEU A 3 3.80 89.99 -2.06
CA LEU A 3 5.04 89.22 -2.21
C LEU A 3 5.02 88.44 -3.56
N SER A 4 6.24 88.12 -4.05
CA SER A 4 6.72 86.81 -4.59
C SER A 4 5.76 85.93 -5.42
N GLY A 5 6.03 85.49 -6.65
CA GLY A 5 7.28 84.95 -7.19
C GLY A 5 7.25 83.40 -7.15
N GLY A 6 7.25 82.72 -8.31
CA GLY A 6 7.38 81.25 -8.36
C GLY A 6 7.19 80.63 -9.76
N ARG A 7 8.30 80.46 -10.49
CA ARG A 7 8.39 79.66 -11.74
C ARG A 7 8.47 78.17 -11.37
N HIS A 8 7.57 77.33 -11.87
CA HIS A 8 7.71 75.88 -11.78
C HIS A 8 8.38 75.33 -13.05
N ARG A 9 9.62 74.87 -12.86
CA ARG A 9 10.41 74.11 -13.84
C ARG A 9 9.87 72.68 -13.91
N GLY A 10 9.77 72.16 -15.14
CA GLY A 10 9.29 70.81 -15.43
C GLY A 10 10.11 69.71 -14.77
N LEU A 11 9.42 68.64 -14.40
CA LEU A 11 10.03 67.39 -13.93
C LEU A 11 9.67 66.29 -14.94
N VAL A 12 10.67 65.85 -15.68
CA VAL A 12 10.59 64.68 -16.57
C VAL A 12 10.53 63.44 -15.68
N LEU A 13 9.41 62.72 -15.74
CA LEU A 13 9.20 61.45 -15.05
C LEU A 13 9.87 60.32 -15.85
N PRO A 14 10.87 59.58 -15.31
CA PRO A 14 11.39 58.42 -16.00
C PRO A 14 10.45 57.23 -15.77
N CYS A 15 10.01 56.60 -16.87
CA CYS A 15 9.29 55.33 -16.83
C CYS A 15 10.21 54.24 -16.25
N LEU A 16 10.05 53.94 -14.97
CA LEU A 16 10.70 52.81 -14.32
C LEU A 16 9.94 51.53 -14.72
N ALA A 17 10.46 50.81 -15.72
CA ALA A 17 9.98 49.48 -16.05
C ALA A 17 10.42 48.50 -14.93
N VAL A 18 9.48 48.16 -14.05
CA VAL A 18 9.69 47.13 -13.01
C VAL A 18 9.60 45.76 -13.69
N VAL A 19 10.74 45.14 -13.94
CA VAL A 19 10.81 43.73 -14.35
C VAL A 19 10.64 42.88 -13.09
N ALA A 20 9.42 42.38 -12.85
CA ALA A 20 9.16 41.43 -11.78
C ALA A 20 9.76 40.07 -12.16
N ALA A 21 10.96 39.79 -11.65
CA ALA A 21 11.53 38.44 -11.71
C ALA A 21 10.70 37.52 -10.81
N LEU A 22 9.88 36.64 -11.41
CA LEU A 22 9.28 35.53 -10.68
C LEU A 22 10.40 34.58 -10.24
N ALA A 23 10.87 34.75 -9.01
CA ALA A 23 11.68 33.75 -8.34
C ALA A 23 10.81 32.50 -8.14
N ALA A 24 10.97 31.50 -9.00
CA ALA A 24 10.46 30.16 -8.73
C ALA A 24 11.25 29.62 -7.53
N ALA A 25 10.67 29.74 -6.33
CA ALA A 25 11.22 29.08 -5.16
C ALA A 25 11.36 27.58 -5.45
N PRO A 26 12.47 26.93 -5.06
CA PRO A 26 12.59 25.49 -5.17
C PRO A 26 11.41 24.88 -4.42
N ARG A 27 10.58 24.10 -5.12
CA ARG A 27 9.56 23.29 -4.47
C ARG A 27 10.30 22.31 -3.57
N GLY A 28 10.28 22.57 -2.25
CA GLY A 28 10.72 21.57 -1.28
C GLY A 28 9.96 20.28 -1.55
N ALA A 29 10.64 19.14 -1.44
CA ALA A 29 9.94 17.86 -1.47
C ALA A 29 8.89 17.88 -0.34
N ASP A 30 7.63 17.62 -0.68
CA ASP A 30 6.59 17.45 0.34
C ASP A 30 7.01 16.24 1.20
N ALA A 31 7.03 16.42 2.52
CA ALA A 31 7.40 15.33 3.43
C ALA A 31 6.24 14.33 3.51
N TYR A 32 6.57 13.05 3.69
CA TYR A 32 5.57 12.03 3.98
C TYR A 32 4.83 12.36 5.28
N LYS A 33 3.52 12.09 5.29
CA LYS A 33 2.62 12.49 6.38
C LYS A 33 2.19 11.28 7.20
N ASN A 34 1.98 11.52 8.48
CA ASN A 34 1.37 10.56 9.39
C ASN A 34 -0.05 11.02 9.68
N TYR A 35 -1.03 10.15 9.43
CA TYR A 35 -2.44 10.41 9.69
C TYR A 35 -2.90 9.53 10.85
N THR A 36 -3.32 10.14 11.96
CA THR A 36 -3.87 9.41 13.10
C THR A 36 -5.31 9.04 12.82
N VAL A 37 -5.57 7.74 12.69
CA VAL A 37 -6.89 7.19 12.38
C VAL A 37 -7.84 7.43 13.55
N GLY A 38 -8.98 8.07 13.28
CA GLY A 38 -9.97 8.39 14.30
C GLY A 38 -9.54 9.48 15.31
N ASP A 39 -8.47 10.22 14.99
CA ASP A 39 -7.94 11.33 15.79
C ASP A 39 -7.72 10.96 17.28
N ASP A 40 -8.41 11.64 18.21
CA ASP A 40 -8.33 11.41 19.65
C ASP A 40 -9.06 10.14 20.11
N LYS A 41 -9.95 9.60 19.28
CA LYS A 41 -10.75 8.41 19.61
C LYS A 41 -10.05 7.10 19.24
N GLY A 42 -9.08 7.13 18.34
CA GLY A 42 -8.32 5.95 17.92
C GLY A 42 -9.12 4.98 17.05
N TRP A 43 -8.73 3.71 17.07
CA TRP A 43 -9.25 2.63 16.24
C TRP A 43 -9.99 1.58 17.07
N TYR A 44 -11.30 1.76 17.18
CA TYR A 44 -12.26 0.94 17.93
C TYR A 44 -13.59 0.79 17.17
N ASP A 45 -14.33 -0.28 17.44
CA ASP A 45 -15.69 -0.47 16.94
C ASP A 45 -16.73 0.38 17.67
N GLY A 46 -17.93 0.48 17.07
CA GLY A 46 -19.04 1.24 17.62
C GLY A 46 -19.64 0.68 18.91
N LEU A 47 -19.33 -0.56 19.28
CA LEU A 47 -19.81 -1.18 20.52
C LEU A 47 -18.89 -0.83 21.71
N THR A 48 -17.60 -0.76 21.46
CA THR A 48 -16.54 -0.51 22.44
C THR A 48 -16.35 1.00 22.65
N LEU A 49 -16.24 1.76 21.57
CA LEU A 49 -16.05 3.20 21.61
C LEU A 49 -16.78 3.87 20.43
N PRO A 50 -18.08 4.16 20.58
CA PRO A 50 -18.85 4.83 19.55
C PRO A 50 -18.38 6.27 19.32
N GLY A 51 -18.67 6.80 18.14
CA GLY A 51 -18.50 8.22 17.83
C GLY A 51 -17.40 8.57 16.84
N VAL A 52 -16.86 7.57 16.12
CA VAL A 52 -16.03 7.77 14.93
C VAL A 52 -16.78 7.23 13.73
N ASP A 53 -16.94 8.07 12.71
CA ASP A 53 -17.25 7.61 11.35
C ASP A 53 -15.92 7.62 10.59
N TYR A 54 -15.30 6.45 10.43
CA TYR A 54 -13.97 6.37 9.83
C TYR A 54 -13.98 6.72 8.35
N GLN A 55 -15.10 6.51 7.65
CA GLN A 55 -15.20 6.94 6.27
C GLN A 55 -15.27 8.46 6.20
N ALA A 56 -16.06 9.12 7.05
CA ALA A 56 -16.09 10.58 7.12
C ALA A 56 -14.74 11.18 7.56
N TRP A 57 -14.03 10.53 8.49
CA TRP A 57 -12.66 10.88 8.86
C TRP A 57 -11.73 10.81 7.64
N ALA A 58 -11.76 9.70 6.91
CA ALA A 58 -10.94 9.49 5.72
C ALA A 58 -11.27 10.49 4.59
N ASP A 59 -12.54 10.74 4.34
CA ASP A 59 -13.03 11.68 3.32
C ASP A 59 -12.65 13.14 3.65
N GLY A 60 -12.45 13.44 4.95
CA GLY A 60 -11.93 14.73 5.41
C GLY A 60 -10.47 14.98 5.06
N ILE A 61 -9.72 13.93 4.71
CA ILE A 61 -8.31 14.03 4.33
C ILE A 61 -8.18 14.23 2.82
N LYS A 62 -7.51 15.31 2.41
CA LYS A 62 -7.50 15.73 1.01
C LYS A 62 -6.82 14.75 0.05
N ASN A 63 -5.67 14.18 0.41
CA ASN A 63 -4.92 13.28 -0.47
C ASN A 63 -3.97 12.39 0.35
N PHE A 64 -4.30 11.12 0.47
CA PHE A 64 -3.32 10.10 0.87
C PHE A 64 -2.35 9.85 -0.28
N SER A 65 -1.05 9.81 0.00
CA SER A 65 -0.02 9.61 -1.02
C SER A 65 0.88 8.43 -0.68
N LEU A 66 1.58 7.90 -1.69
CA LEU A 66 2.65 6.93 -1.46
C LEU A 66 3.66 7.44 -0.43
N GLY A 67 4.04 6.55 0.49
CA GLY A 67 5.00 6.83 1.56
C GLY A 67 4.39 7.47 2.81
N ASP A 68 3.15 7.97 2.75
CA ASP A 68 2.42 8.37 3.96
C ASP A 68 2.15 7.16 4.86
N PHE A 69 1.85 7.43 6.14
CA PHE A 69 1.51 6.43 7.14
C PHE A 69 0.12 6.67 7.72
N LEU A 70 -0.60 5.59 7.95
CA LEU A 70 -1.76 5.56 8.82
C LEU A 70 -1.33 5.07 10.20
N ILE A 71 -1.67 5.83 11.24
CA ILE A 71 -1.32 5.55 12.63
C ILE A 71 -2.58 5.14 13.38
N PHE A 72 -2.66 3.86 13.72
CA PHE A 72 -3.78 3.27 14.43
C PHE A 72 -3.43 3.17 15.92
N ASN A 73 -4.03 4.04 16.74
CA ASN A 73 -3.96 3.93 18.19
C ASN A 73 -5.11 3.04 18.66
N THR A 74 -4.79 1.89 19.24
CA THR A 74 -5.77 0.85 19.59
C THR A 74 -5.29 0.02 20.78
N ASP A 75 -5.90 -1.13 21.02
CA ASP A 75 -5.42 -2.17 21.92
C ASP A 75 -5.16 -3.49 21.16
N LYS A 76 -4.60 -4.50 21.82
CA LYS A 76 -4.35 -5.80 21.17
C LYS A 76 -5.64 -6.61 20.88
N ASN A 77 -6.81 -6.09 21.23
CA ASN A 77 -8.10 -6.72 21.02
C ASN A 77 -8.77 -6.28 19.70
N HIS A 78 -8.18 -5.35 18.96
CA HIS A 78 -8.65 -4.95 17.63
C HIS A 78 -7.52 -5.15 16.61
N SER A 79 -7.83 -5.83 15.51
CA SER A 79 -6.87 -6.01 14.42
C SER A 79 -6.93 -4.85 13.41
N VAL A 80 -5.82 -4.68 12.69
CA VAL A 80 -5.70 -3.75 11.56
C VAL A 80 -5.44 -4.59 10.31
N VAL A 81 -6.50 -4.93 9.59
CA VAL A 81 -6.42 -5.68 8.33
C VAL A 81 -6.46 -4.69 7.17
N GLN A 82 -5.53 -4.84 6.24
CA GLN A 82 -5.51 -4.13 4.98
C GLN A 82 -5.86 -5.09 3.83
N THR A 83 -6.73 -4.66 2.91
CA THR A 83 -7.00 -5.39 1.66
C THR A 83 -7.21 -4.44 0.48
N ARG A 84 -7.07 -4.95 -0.74
CA ARG A 84 -7.56 -4.31 -1.97
C ARG A 84 -8.83 -4.98 -2.52
N ASN A 85 -9.26 -6.07 -1.90
CA ASN A 85 -10.45 -6.79 -2.29
C ASN A 85 -11.69 -6.14 -1.65
N ALA A 86 -12.48 -5.47 -2.49
CA ALA A 86 -13.69 -4.78 -2.05
C ALA A 86 -14.76 -5.75 -1.52
N THR A 87 -14.77 -7.00 -1.98
CA THR A 87 -15.74 -8.02 -1.53
C THR A 87 -15.46 -8.41 -0.09
N LEU A 88 -14.19 -8.75 0.24
CA LEU A 88 -13.78 -9.11 1.61
C LEU A 88 -14.08 -7.98 2.60
N PHE A 89 -13.78 -6.74 2.21
CA PHE A 89 -14.10 -5.58 3.05
C PHE A 89 -15.60 -5.44 3.30
N LYS A 90 -16.43 -5.60 2.26
CA LYS A 90 -17.89 -5.46 2.38
C LYS A 90 -18.55 -6.58 3.16
N SER A 91 -18.00 -7.79 3.09
CA SER A 91 -18.50 -8.94 3.86
C SER A 91 -17.95 -8.97 5.28
N CYS A 92 -16.98 -8.11 5.62
CA CYS A 92 -16.21 -8.19 6.86
C CYS A 92 -15.58 -9.59 7.07
N ASP A 93 -15.36 -10.34 6.00
CA ASP A 93 -14.89 -11.72 6.05
C ASP A 93 -13.41 -11.79 5.70
N TYR A 94 -12.57 -11.84 6.74
CA TYR A 94 -11.14 -12.05 6.59
C TYR A 94 -10.79 -13.51 6.23
N ASN A 95 -11.65 -14.47 6.58
CA ASN A 95 -11.36 -15.90 6.43
C ASN A 95 -11.57 -16.41 5.00
N ASP A 96 -12.34 -15.71 4.17
CA ASP A 96 -12.49 -15.97 2.73
C ASP A 96 -11.35 -15.34 1.89
N SER A 97 -10.25 -14.92 2.51
CA SER A 97 -9.10 -14.35 1.83
C SER A 97 -8.18 -15.40 1.21
N GLY A 98 -7.70 -15.13 -0.01
CA GLY A 98 -6.51 -15.79 -0.54
C GLY A 98 -5.24 -15.35 0.20
N PRO A 99 -4.12 -16.07 0.03
CA PRO A 99 -2.88 -15.83 0.80
C PRO A 99 -2.29 -14.43 0.64
N ASP A 100 -2.62 -13.73 -0.45
CA ASP A 100 -2.10 -12.41 -0.79
C ASP A 100 -3.20 -11.32 -0.77
N ASP A 101 -4.44 -11.67 -0.40
CA ASP A 101 -5.58 -10.75 -0.47
C ASP A 101 -5.60 -9.76 0.71
N THR A 102 -5.00 -10.15 1.83
CA THR A 102 -5.02 -9.37 3.07
C THR A 102 -3.64 -9.31 3.71
N VAL A 103 -3.36 -8.21 4.40
CA VAL A 103 -2.21 -8.06 5.29
C VAL A 103 -2.74 -7.63 6.65
N GLU A 104 -2.45 -8.40 7.68
CA GLU A 104 -2.71 -8.01 9.06
C GLU A 104 -1.47 -7.31 9.64
N TRP A 105 -1.65 -6.08 10.09
CA TRP A 105 -0.59 -5.26 10.67
C TRP A 105 -0.65 -5.33 12.19
N SER A 106 0.49 -5.59 12.83
CA SER A 106 0.59 -5.62 14.28
C SER A 106 1.89 -5.01 14.76
N ALA A 107 1.85 -4.39 15.94
CA ALA A 107 3.02 -3.88 16.66
C ALA A 107 3.55 -4.88 17.71
N ALA A 108 2.84 -5.98 17.96
CA ALA A 108 3.17 -6.95 19.00
C ALA A 108 2.83 -8.40 18.56
N ALA A 109 3.31 -9.37 19.33
CA ALA A 109 2.89 -10.76 19.17
C ALA A 109 1.36 -10.88 19.36
N PRO A 110 0.71 -11.85 18.68
CA PRO A 110 -0.73 -12.04 18.77
C PRO A 110 -1.13 -12.46 20.19
N GLU A 111 -1.75 -11.54 20.92
CA GLU A 111 -2.27 -11.73 22.26
C GLU A 111 -3.54 -10.89 22.41
N PHE A 112 -4.64 -11.49 22.85
CA PHE A 112 -5.85 -10.73 23.12
C PHE A 112 -5.78 -10.09 24.51
N SER A 113 -5.53 -8.78 24.55
CA SER A 113 -5.55 -7.99 25.78
C SER A 113 -6.01 -6.56 25.51
N LYS A 114 -6.31 -5.84 26.59
CA LYS A 114 -6.64 -4.40 26.55
C LYS A 114 -5.40 -3.50 26.64
N ASP A 115 -4.21 -4.06 26.44
CA ASP A 115 -2.98 -3.27 26.44
C ASP A 115 -2.97 -2.36 25.22
N ALA A 116 -2.72 -1.07 25.45
CA ALA A 116 -2.63 -0.10 24.38
C ALA A 116 -1.44 -0.38 23.46
N VAL A 117 -1.67 -0.25 22.16
CA VAL A 117 -0.67 -0.41 21.11
C VAL A 117 -0.90 0.61 20.00
N THR A 118 0.18 0.95 19.29
CA THR A 118 0.12 1.79 18.09
C THR A 118 0.65 1.01 16.89
N VAL A 119 -0.19 0.83 15.88
CA VAL A 119 0.17 0.17 14.63
C VAL A 119 0.38 1.24 13.56
N ALA A 120 1.56 1.25 12.93
CA ALA A 120 1.88 2.17 11.83
C ALA A 120 1.84 1.41 10.50
N VAL A 121 0.98 1.85 9.59
CA VAL A 121 0.78 1.20 8.28
C VAL A 121 1.26 2.12 7.16
N PRO A 122 2.31 1.74 6.40
CA PRO A 122 2.79 2.53 5.28
C PRO A 122 1.91 2.36 4.04
N LEU A 123 1.67 3.45 3.31
CA LEU A 123 0.94 3.45 2.05
C LEU A 123 1.90 3.19 0.88
N LEU A 124 2.02 1.91 0.52
CA LEU A 124 3.05 1.44 -0.43
C LEU A 124 2.57 1.20 -1.87
N ARG A 125 1.26 1.27 -2.15
CA ARG A 125 0.78 1.21 -3.54
C ARG A 125 -0.42 2.12 -3.76
N GLU A 126 -0.47 2.65 -4.97
CA GLU A 126 -1.54 3.50 -5.47
C GLU A 126 -2.88 2.77 -5.58
N GLY A 127 -3.93 3.58 -5.68
CA GLY A 127 -5.29 3.14 -5.87
C GLY A 127 -6.02 2.87 -4.57
N ARG A 128 -7.20 2.28 -4.72
CA ARG A 128 -8.09 2.00 -3.60
C ARG A 128 -7.54 0.91 -2.69
N THR A 129 -7.59 1.16 -1.40
CA THR A 129 -7.29 0.18 -0.35
C THR A 129 -8.31 0.32 0.77
N TYR A 130 -8.58 -0.78 1.45
CA TYR A 130 -9.56 -0.90 2.52
C TYR A 130 -8.86 -1.30 3.80
N PHE A 131 -9.37 -0.80 4.92
CA PHE A 131 -8.92 -1.13 6.26
C PHE A 131 -10.12 -1.52 7.11
N PHE A 132 -10.00 -2.60 7.86
CA PHE A 132 -11.05 -3.08 8.76
C PHE A 132 -10.47 -3.92 9.89
N SER A 133 -11.25 -4.17 10.93
CA SER A 133 -10.90 -5.16 11.94
C SER A 133 -11.51 -6.52 11.60
N GLY A 134 -10.70 -7.58 11.62
CA GLY A 134 -11.12 -8.96 11.37
C GLY A 134 -11.39 -9.76 12.66
N ASN A 135 -11.18 -9.17 13.83
CA ASN A 135 -11.41 -9.86 15.10
C ASN A 135 -12.90 -10.14 15.33
N TYR A 136 -13.17 -11.16 16.14
CA TYR A 136 -14.52 -11.65 16.42
C TYR A 136 -15.32 -11.96 15.15
N ASP A 137 -14.69 -12.67 14.22
CA ASP A 137 -15.28 -13.08 12.94
C ASP A 137 -15.88 -11.90 12.14
N GLY A 138 -15.26 -10.72 12.24
CA GLY A 138 -15.68 -9.52 11.51
C GLY A 138 -16.71 -8.65 12.22
N GLU A 139 -17.22 -9.04 13.40
CA GLU A 139 -18.24 -8.27 14.14
C GLU A 139 -17.81 -6.81 14.37
N GLN A 140 -16.52 -6.58 14.66
CA GLN A 140 -16.00 -5.22 14.88
C GLN A 140 -16.07 -4.36 13.61
N CYS A 141 -15.78 -4.95 12.44
CA CYS A 141 -15.95 -4.32 11.13
C CYS A 141 -17.43 -4.03 10.84
N GLU A 142 -18.34 -4.97 11.12
CA GLU A 142 -19.79 -4.78 10.95
C GLU A 142 -20.33 -3.65 11.82
N ASN A 143 -19.71 -3.42 12.97
CA ASN A 143 -20.00 -2.33 13.89
C ASN A 143 -19.21 -1.04 13.58
N GLY A 144 -18.78 -0.88 12.33
CA GLY A 144 -18.25 0.38 11.79
C GLY A 144 -16.74 0.55 11.91
N GLN A 145 -15.98 -0.44 12.38
CA GLN A 145 -14.52 -0.38 12.42
C GLN A 145 -13.89 -0.71 11.06
N GLY A 146 -14.16 0.15 10.08
CA GLY A 146 -13.74 -0.03 8.70
C GLY A 146 -13.83 1.25 7.88
N PHE A 147 -12.92 1.42 6.92
CA PHE A 147 -12.96 2.51 5.94
C PHE A 147 -12.17 2.19 4.68
N ALA A 148 -12.40 2.98 3.63
CA ALA A 148 -11.66 2.93 2.38
C ALA A 148 -10.94 4.26 2.14
N ILE A 149 -9.75 4.17 1.53
CA ILE A 149 -9.02 5.34 1.02
C ILE A 149 -8.57 5.10 -0.42
N ASP A 150 -8.34 6.20 -1.14
CA ASP A 150 -7.68 6.20 -2.44
C ASP A 150 -6.28 6.80 -2.28
N VAL A 151 -5.25 6.01 -2.59
CA VAL A 151 -3.83 6.43 -2.48
C VAL A 151 -3.34 6.96 -3.82
N ALA A 152 -2.92 8.22 -3.85
CA ALA A 152 -2.33 8.86 -5.02
C ALA A 152 -0.81 8.65 -5.08
N HIS A 153 -0.20 8.92 -6.24
CA HIS A 153 1.24 8.84 -6.40
C HIS A 153 2.00 9.81 -5.48
N GLY A 154 1.50 11.04 -5.34
CA GLY A 154 2.18 12.10 -4.58
C GLY A 154 3.61 12.36 -5.09
N GLN A 155 4.58 12.35 -4.17
CA GLN A 155 6.02 12.44 -4.50
C GLN A 155 6.64 11.07 -4.88
N GLY A 156 5.84 9.99 -4.87
CA GLY A 156 6.29 8.61 -5.04
C GLY A 156 6.91 8.04 -3.76
N LEU A 157 7.29 6.75 -3.81
CA LEU A 157 7.99 6.12 -2.68
C LEU A 157 9.43 6.62 -2.54
N PRO A 158 9.98 6.63 -1.32
CA PRO A 158 11.40 6.87 -1.12
C PRO A 158 12.22 5.78 -1.82
N PRO A 159 13.45 6.08 -2.28
CA PRO A 159 14.26 5.16 -3.09
C PRO A 159 14.33 3.73 -2.54
N ASP A 160 14.48 3.57 -1.22
CA ASP A 160 14.63 2.27 -0.55
C ASP A 160 13.37 1.40 -0.57
N LEU A 161 12.19 2.02 -0.78
CA LEU A 161 10.91 1.32 -0.85
C LEU A 161 10.39 1.17 -2.27
N ARG A 162 11.11 1.68 -3.28
CA ARG A 162 10.72 1.50 -4.67
C ARG A 162 10.93 0.03 -5.07
N PRO A 163 9.97 -0.58 -5.78
CA PRO A 163 10.22 -1.85 -6.43
C PRO A 163 11.47 -1.72 -7.33
N PRO A 164 12.28 -2.78 -7.45
CA PRO A 164 13.36 -2.80 -8.44
C PRO A 164 12.79 -2.39 -9.80
N ALA A 165 13.48 -1.48 -10.51
CA ALA A 165 13.08 -1.14 -11.86
C ALA A 165 13.04 -2.45 -12.67
N ALA A 166 11.88 -2.78 -13.23
CA ALA A 166 11.80 -3.90 -14.16
C ALA A 166 12.83 -3.65 -15.26
N ASP A 167 13.75 -4.60 -15.46
CA ASP A 167 14.78 -4.52 -16.50
C ASP A 167 14.12 -4.08 -17.81
N ALA A 168 14.73 -3.08 -18.46
CA ALA A 168 14.23 -2.53 -19.71
C ALA A 168 13.88 -3.66 -20.71
N PRO A 169 12.85 -3.48 -21.59
CA PRO A 169 12.45 -4.52 -22.52
C PRO A 169 13.67 -5.05 -23.27
N ALA A 170 13.88 -6.37 -23.20
CA ALA A 170 14.92 -7.04 -23.98
C ALA A 170 14.79 -6.59 -25.45
N PRO A 171 15.89 -6.25 -26.14
CA PRO A 171 15.81 -5.77 -27.51
C PRO A 171 15.07 -6.81 -28.36
N SER A 172 13.97 -6.38 -28.97
CA SER A 172 13.17 -7.24 -29.84
C SER A 172 14.07 -7.79 -30.95
N ALA A 173 14.38 -9.08 -30.90
CA ALA A 173 15.02 -9.76 -32.01
C ALA A 173 14.04 -9.69 -33.19
N LYS A 174 14.43 -8.94 -34.23
CA LYS A 174 13.74 -8.97 -35.52
C LYS A 174 13.75 -10.41 -36.04
N PRO A 175 12.64 -10.96 -36.56
CA PRO A 175 12.68 -12.22 -37.28
C PRO A 175 13.56 -12.04 -38.51
N ALA A 176 14.69 -12.75 -38.57
CA ALA A 176 15.42 -12.96 -39.80
C ALA A 176 14.79 -14.17 -40.49
N ASP A 177 14.16 -13.92 -41.63
CA ASP A 177 13.66 -14.94 -42.54
C ASP A 177 14.80 -15.91 -42.91
N GLY A 178 14.56 -17.21 -42.77
CA GLY A 178 15.52 -18.22 -43.20
C GLY A 178 15.29 -19.59 -42.59
N ALA A 179 14.36 -20.34 -43.17
CA ALA A 179 14.11 -21.73 -42.87
C ALA A 179 15.37 -22.60 -43.02
N ALA A 180 15.67 -23.40 -42.00
CA ALA A 180 16.41 -24.64 -42.15
C ALA A 180 15.73 -25.70 -41.27
N VAL A 181 14.88 -26.49 -41.91
CA VAL A 181 14.26 -27.70 -41.38
C VAL A 181 15.38 -28.71 -41.15
N LEU A 182 15.64 -29.12 -39.91
CA LEU A 182 16.46 -30.30 -39.64
C LEU A 182 15.55 -31.50 -39.38
N ASP A 183 15.26 -32.17 -40.49
CA ASP A 183 14.65 -33.48 -40.63
C ASP A 183 15.53 -34.56 -39.95
N PHE A 184 14.98 -35.23 -38.93
CA PHE A 184 15.56 -36.43 -38.31
C PHE A 184 14.69 -37.65 -38.63
N SER A 185 14.72 -38.04 -39.90
CA SER A 185 14.28 -39.36 -40.36
C SER A 185 15.25 -40.45 -39.85
N HIS A 186 14.74 -41.35 -38.99
CA HIS A 186 15.42 -42.55 -38.47
C HIS A 186 15.56 -43.62 -39.58
N PRO A 187 16.43 -44.67 -39.47
CA PRO A 187 15.93 -45.92 -38.83
C PRO A 187 16.96 -47.00 -38.33
N LYS A 188 16.41 -47.93 -37.52
CA LYS A 188 16.68 -49.38 -37.31
C LYS A 188 17.90 -49.91 -36.49
N ASN A 189 17.53 -50.52 -35.35
CA ASN A 189 17.68 -51.96 -35.02
C ASN A 189 18.99 -52.46 -34.36
N VAL A 190 18.90 -52.77 -33.06
CA VAL A 190 19.58 -53.92 -32.44
C VAL A 190 18.60 -54.61 -31.47
N THR A 191 18.45 -55.92 -31.62
CA THR A 191 17.56 -56.87 -30.93
C THR A 191 18.12 -57.37 -29.58
N THR A 192 17.27 -57.34 -28.54
CA THR A 192 16.91 -58.31 -27.42
C THR A 192 17.90 -59.36 -26.85
N PRO A 193 17.73 -59.96 -25.63
CA PRO A 193 16.46 -60.41 -25.00
C PRO A 193 16.22 -60.30 -23.44
N SER A 194 14.92 -60.17 -23.12
CA SER A 194 14.02 -60.80 -22.10
C SER A 194 14.33 -60.94 -20.59
N ALA A 195 13.36 -60.47 -19.78
CA ALA A 195 12.58 -61.20 -18.74
C ALA A 195 11.62 -60.18 -18.06
N SER A 196 10.29 -60.23 -18.15
CA SER A 196 9.27 -61.12 -17.54
C SER A 196 8.40 -60.35 -16.53
N ASP A 197 7.12 -60.20 -16.91
CA ASP A 197 5.86 -60.25 -16.15
C ASP A 197 5.62 -59.40 -14.88
N GLY A 198 4.44 -58.74 -14.84
CA GLY A 198 3.83 -58.26 -13.61
C GLY A 198 2.75 -57.19 -13.82
N ASP A 199 1.52 -57.65 -14.02
CA ASP A 199 0.27 -56.88 -14.04
C ASP A 199 -0.04 -56.27 -12.65
N LEU A 200 -0.85 -55.19 -12.62
CA LEU A 200 -1.95 -54.92 -11.66
C LEU A 200 -2.23 -53.42 -11.46
N SER A 201 -3.48 -53.10 -11.79
CA SER A 201 -4.35 -51.99 -11.44
C SER A 201 -4.08 -51.31 -10.09
N GLY A 202 -4.02 -49.98 -10.11
CA GLY A 202 -4.17 -49.15 -8.91
C GLY A 202 -5.61 -48.62 -8.80
N ASP A 203 -6.38 -49.17 -7.88
CA ASP A 203 -7.42 -48.43 -7.17
C ASP A 203 -6.99 -48.33 -5.71
N ASP A 204 -6.93 -47.12 -5.18
CA ASP A 204 -7.21 -46.93 -3.76
C ASP A 204 -7.64 -45.48 -3.54
N THR A 205 -8.90 -45.36 -3.15
CA THR A 205 -9.50 -44.14 -2.65
C THR A 205 -9.14 -44.04 -1.18
N THR A 206 -8.41 -43.02 -0.76
CA THR A 206 -8.43 -42.60 0.64
C THR A 206 -8.33 -41.08 0.75
N SER A 207 -9.45 -40.51 1.15
CA SER A 207 -9.63 -39.16 1.66
C SER A 207 -8.67 -38.91 2.84
N GLY A 208 -7.68 -38.05 2.62
CA GLY A 208 -6.79 -37.52 3.66
C GLY A 208 -6.91 -36.00 3.72
N SER A 209 -7.58 -35.50 4.74
CA SER A 209 -7.71 -34.07 5.06
C SER A 209 -6.33 -33.50 5.43
N SER A 210 -5.68 -32.82 4.50
CA SER A 210 -4.42 -32.10 4.76
C SER A 210 -4.74 -30.67 5.18
N ARG A 211 -4.65 -30.43 6.49
CA ARG A 211 -4.61 -29.08 7.08
C ARG A 211 -3.28 -28.43 6.69
N THR A 212 -3.28 -27.65 5.61
CA THR A 212 -2.11 -26.86 5.23
C THR A 212 -2.02 -25.64 6.15
N LEU A 213 -1.01 -25.63 7.02
CA LEU A 213 -0.64 -24.48 7.83
C LEU A 213 -0.28 -23.30 6.92
N ALA A 214 -1.13 -22.26 6.93
CA ALA A 214 -0.83 -20.99 6.31
C ALA A 214 0.40 -20.38 7.01
N ARG A 215 1.38 -19.94 6.21
CA ARG A 215 2.60 -19.30 6.70
C ARG A 215 2.29 -17.86 7.10
N ILE A 216 2.21 -17.61 8.39
CA ILE A 216 2.07 -16.27 8.97
C ILE A 216 3.40 -15.52 8.79
N CYS A 217 3.45 -14.52 7.91
CA CYS A 217 4.56 -13.55 7.86
C CYS A 217 4.24 -12.38 8.79
N LEU A 218 4.69 -12.45 10.05
CA LEU A 218 4.75 -11.28 10.93
C LEU A 218 5.86 -10.34 10.46
N ALA A 219 5.51 -9.18 9.90
CA ALA A 219 6.46 -8.10 9.68
C ALA A 219 6.53 -7.19 10.92
N VAL A 220 7.55 -7.38 11.76
CA VAL A 220 7.85 -6.50 12.90
C VAL A 220 8.74 -5.35 12.40
N MET A 221 8.25 -4.12 12.45
CA MET A 221 9.04 -2.92 12.15
C MET A 221 9.64 -2.32 13.45
N PRO A 222 10.92 -1.90 13.47
CA PRO A 222 11.51 -1.26 14.63
C PRO A 222 10.98 0.17 14.80
N LEU A 223 10.63 0.52 16.04
CA LEU A 223 10.23 1.85 16.48
C LEU A 223 11.40 2.82 16.29
N VAL A 224 11.34 3.70 15.28
CA VAL A 224 12.29 4.81 15.13
C VAL A 224 11.79 5.99 15.95
N THR A 225 12.29 6.09 17.19
CA THR A 225 12.10 7.30 18.02
C THR A 225 12.96 8.44 17.46
N ALA A 226 12.35 9.35 16.73
CA ALA A 226 12.97 10.64 16.40
C ALA A 226 12.68 11.64 17.54
N LEU A 227 13.69 11.92 18.38
CA LEU A 227 13.69 13.10 19.21
C LEU A 227 13.86 14.33 18.31
N PHE A 228 12.86 15.21 18.29
CA PHE A 228 13.07 16.58 17.85
C PHE A 228 13.09 17.50 19.06
N ALA A 229 14.29 17.99 19.35
CA ALA A 229 14.49 19.27 20.01
C ALA A 229 14.33 20.37 18.95
N VAL A 230 13.37 21.27 19.14
CA VAL A 230 13.49 22.73 19.36
C VAL A 230 12.07 23.28 19.45
#